data_AF-A0A429SSQ8-F1
#
_entry.id   AF-A0A429SSQ8-F1
#
_cell.length_a   1.000
_cell.length_b   1.000
_cell.length_c   1.000
_cell.angle_alpha   90.00
_cell.angle_beta   90.00
_cell.angle_gamma   90.00
#
_symmetry.space_group_name_H-M   'P 1'
#
loop_
_entity.id
_entity.type
_entity.pdbx_description
1 polymer ?
#
loop_
_entity_poly.entity_id
_entity_poly.type
_entity_poly.pdbx_seq_one_letter_code
_entity_poly.pdbx_strand_id
1 'polypeptide(L)'
;MEMSFRKLPDNQHEILVRHRKGPDVRLPAQPVGPTLPHDLVHAVVETALGIDDGFWGAVARGATFQGFELLAPGRHRRSGMKVLRRGGDAVLAAELSVNWAYRVWRGLPAEGRGVGRPPIGPDALARTGPRLDAAAARWSALPEGGDLLWHWGTTA
;
A
#
# COMPACT_ATOMS: atom_id res chain seq x y z
N MET A 1 0.84 -8.98 -10.17
CA MET A 1 -0.17 -7.90 -10.14
C MET A 1 0.55 -6.59 -10.40
N GLU A 2 -0.02 -5.71 -11.21
CA GLU A 2 0.55 -4.40 -11.54
C GLU A 2 -0.28 -3.29 -10.89
N MET A 3 0.39 -2.27 -10.37
CA MET A 3 -0.21 -1.10 -9.74
C MET A 3 0.38 0.15 -10.40
N SER A 4 -0.48 1.03 -10.90
CA SER A 4 -0.09 2.36 -11.37
C SER A 4 -0.58 3.40 -10.37
N PHE A 5 0.34 4.17 -9.81
CA PHE A 5 0.04 5.33 -8.98
C PHE A 5 0.18 6.57 -9.84
N ARG A 6 -0.94 7.19 -10.21
CA ARG A 6 -0.94 8.39 -11.02
C ARG A 6 -0.95 9.62 -10.14
N LYS A 7 -0.01 10.53 -10.35
CA LYS A 7 0.02 11.82 -9.67
C LYS A 7 -0.95 12.78 -10.35
N LEU A 8 -1.83 13.37 -9.56
CA LEU A 8 -2.82 14.35 -10.03
C LEU A 8 -2.47 15.73 -9.44
N PRO A 9 -3.06 16.82 -9.98
CA PRO A 9 -2.99 18.13 -9.36
C PRO A 9 -3.53 18.15 -7.92
N ASP A 10 -3.33 19.27 -7.21
CA ASP A 10 -3.89 19.52 -5.88
C ASP A 10 -3.51 18.47 -4.81
N ASN A 11 -2.30 17.92 -4.93
CA ASN A 11 -1.79 16.87 -4.04
C ASN A 11 -2.70 15.63 -3.98
N GLN A 12 -3.25 15.24 -5.13
CA GLN A 12 -4.07 14.05 -5.27
C GLN A 12 -3.33 12.94 -6.03
N HIS A 13 -3.84 11.73 -5.91
CA HIS A 13 -3.42 10.58 -6.71
C HIS A 13 -4.58 9.65 -6.98
N GLU A 14 -4.52 8.92 -8.09
CA GLU A 14 -5.39 7.77 -8.34
C GLU A 14 -4.55 6.50 -8.48
N ILE A 15 -5.18 5.35 -8.25
CA ILE A 15 -4.51 4.05 -8.38
C ILE A 15 -5.26 3.18 -9.36
N LEU A 16 -4.52 2.52 -10.24
CA LEU A 16 -5.04 1.50 -11.13
C LEU A 16 -4.34 0.18 -10.87
N VAL A 17 -5.13 -0.87 -10.59
CA VAL A 17 -4.61 -2.21 -10.28
C VAL A 17 -5.07 -3.20 -11.34
N ARG A 18 -4.10 -3.79 -12.03
CA ARG A 18 -4.31 -4.75 -13.11
C ARG A 18 -3.65 -6.10 -12.83
N HIS A 19 -4.05 -7.13 -13.57
CA HIS A 19 -3.43 -8.46 -13.52
C HIS A 19 -3.41 -9.06 -12.10
N ARG A 20 -4.51 -8.86 -11.38
CA ARG A 20 -4.79 -9.45 -10.05
C ARG A 20 -5.75 -10.64 -10.20
N LYS A 21 -5.94 -11.44 -9.14
CA LYS A 21 -7.07 -12.38 -9.12
C LYS A 21 -8.38 -11.60 -9.04
N GLY A 22 -9.31 -11.88 -9.96
CA GLY A 22 -10.56 -11.15 -10.07
C GLY A 22 -10.47 -9.94 -11.00
N PRO A 23 -11.51 -9.07 -11.03
CA PRO A 23 -11.53 -7.91 -11.92
C PRO A 23 -10.48 -6.87 -11.53
N ASP A 24 -9.98 -6.16 -12.55
CA ASP A 24 -9.18 -4.95 -12.38
C ASP A 24 -9.98 -3.88 -11.64
N VAL A 25 -9.28 -3.10 -10.82
CA VAL A 25 -9.89 -2.09 -9.97
C VAL A 25 -9.15 -0.78 -10.04
N ARG A 26 -9.89 0.29 -9.77
CA ARG A 26 -9.35 1.63 -9.62
C ARG A 26 -9.66 2.16 -8.23
N LEU A 27 -8.72 2.87 -7.63
CA LEU A 27 -9.00 3.80 -6.54
C LEU A 27 -9.09 5.19 -7.19
N PRO A 28 -10.26 5.84 -7.20
CA PRO A 28 -10.41 7.22 -7.70
C PRO A 28 -9.51 8.20 -6.96
N ALA A 29 -9.45 9.45 -7.42
CA ALA A 29 -8.63 10.49 -6.81
C ALA A 29 -8.80 10.56 -5.27
N GLN A 30 -7.70 10.40 -4.56
CA GLN A 30 -7.60 10.56 -3.10
C GLN A 30 -6.45 11.53 -2.79
N PRO A 31 -6.47 12.23 -1.64
CA PRO A 31 -5.32 12.99 -1.17
C PRO A 31 -4.09 12.10 -1.02
N VAL A 32 -2.92 12.59 -1.44
CA VAL A 32 -1.62 11.92 -1.24
C VAL A 32 -1.27 11.86 0.25
N GLY A 33 -1.68 12.87 1.02
CA GLY A 33 -1.20 13.09 2.37
C GLY A 33 0.12 13.88 2.38
N PRO A 34 0.87 13.87 3.50
CA PRO A 34 1.95 14.82 3.72
C PRO A 34 3.26 14.50 3.00
N THR A 35 3.48 13.27 2.52
CA THR A 35 4.76 12.89 1.87
C THR A 35 4.56 11.92 0.71
N LEU A 36 3.90 10.79 0.97
CA LEU A 36 3.68 9.72 0.02
C LEU A 36 2.23 9.25 0.09
N PRO A 37 1.65 8.77 -1.03
CA PRO A 37 0.40 8.05 -1.00
C PRO A 37 0.47 6.90 0.00
N HIS A 38 -0.50 6.80 0.90
CA HIS A 38 -0.52 5.76 1.94
C HIS A 38 -0.46 4.35 1.32
N ASP A 39 -1.21 4.11 0.24
CA ASP A 39 -1.19 2.86 -0.51
C ASP A 39 0.18 2.55 -1.15
N LEU A 40 0.98 3.57 -1.50
CA LEU A 40 2.36 3.37 -1.96
C LEU A 40 3.28 3.00 -0.80
N VAL A 41 3.06 3.55 0.41
CA VAL A 41 3.77 3.14 1.63
C VAL A 41 3.50 1.66 1.92
N HIS A 42 2.26 1.17 1.77
CA HIS A 42 1.95 -0.26 1.84
C HIS A 42 2.76 -1.07 0.83
N ALA A 43 2.77 -0.66 -0.44
CA ALA A 43 3.48 -1.39 -1.49
C ALA A 43 4.97 -1.54 -1.16
N VAL A 44 5.60 -0.45 -0.69
CA VAL A 44 7.02 -0.42 -0.32
C VAL A 44 7.30 -1.28 0.91
N VAL A 45 6.58 -1.07 2.00
CA VAL A 45 6.86 -1.72 3.29
C VAL A 45 6.53 -3.19 3.22
N GLU A 46 5.37 -3.57 2.68
CA GLU A 46 5.00 -4.98 2.60
C GLU A 46 5.98 -5.75 1.71
N THR A 47 6.42 -5.18 0.58
CA THR A 47 7.47 -5.79 -0.27
C THR A 47 8.81 -5.87 0.47
N ALA A 48 9.20 -4.82 1.20
CA ALA A 48 10.47 -4.77 1.95
C ALA A 48 10.56 -5.82 3.06
N LEU A 49 9.41 -6.19 3.62
CA LEU A 49 9.27 -7.11 4.73
C LEU A 49 8.85 -8.53 4.32
N GLY A 50 8.50 -8.75 3.05
CA GLY A 50 7.98 -10.04 2.57
C GLY A 50 6.59 -10.36 3.10
N ILE A 51 5.76 -9.33 3.32
CA ILE A 51 4.38 -9.49 3.80
C ILE A 51 3.48 -9.76 2.60
N ASP A 52 3.24 -11.04 2.30
CA ASP A 52 2.43 -11.46 1.16
C ASP A 52 0.92 -11.53 1.46
N ASP A 53 0.53 -11.40 2.72
CA ASP A 53 -0.86 -11.50 3.17
C ASP A 53 -1.47 -10.21 3.74
N GLY A 54 -0.72 -9.11 3.66
CA GLY A 54 -1.15 -7.74 3.99
C GLY A 54 -2.16 -7.14 3.02
N PHE A 55 -2.22 -5.81 2.95
CA PHE A 55 -3.21 -5.09 2.14
C PHE A 55 -3.10 -5.46 0.66
N TRP A 56 -1.91 -5.31 0.08
CA TRP A 56 -1.72 -5.60 -1.35
C TRP A 56 -1.73 -7.08 -1.65
N GLY A 57 -1.29 -7.91 -0.70
CA GLY A 57 -1.48 -9.35 -0.74
C GLY A 57 -2.96 -9.75 -0.86
N ALA A 58 -3.82 -9.14 -0.05
CA ALA A 58 -5.26 -9.35 -0.10
C ALA A 58 -5.86 -8.86 -1.42
N VAL A 59 -5.47 -7.67 -1.90
CA VAL A 59 -5.89 -7.16 -3.22
C VAL A 59 -5.46 -8.11 -4.33
N ALA A 60 -4.23 -8.60 -4.32
CA ALA A 60 -3.72 -9.56 -5.30
C ALA A 60 -4.54 -10.86 -5.34
N ARG A 61 -5.11 -11.28 -4.19
CA ARG A 61 -6.02 -12.43 -4.06
C ARG A 61 -7.49 -12.14 -4.38
N GLY A 62 -7.82 -10.91 -4.75
CA GLY A 62 -9.18 -10.54 -5.16
C GLY A 62 -10.01 -9.81 -4.09
N ALA A 63 -9.42 -9.41 -2.96
CA ALA A 63 -10.11 -8.56 -1.98
C ALA A 63 -10.33 -7.14 -2.54
N THR A 64 -11.51 -6.59 -2.37
CA THR A 64 -11.79 -5.19 -2.74
C THR A 64 -12.09 -4.43 -1.46
N PHE A 65 -11.27 -3.43 -1.15
CA PHE A 65 -11.46 -2.54 0.00
C PHE A 65 -12.39 -1.39 -0.34
N GLN A 66 -12.84 -0.66 0.69
CA GLN A 66 -13.64 0.54 0.50
C GLN A 66 -12.91 1.57 -0.37
N GLY A 67 -13.64 2.26 -1.25
CA GLY A 67 -13.08 3.24 -2.18
C GLY A 67 -12.69 2.66 -3.54
N PHE A 68 -12.36 1.37 -3.63
CA PHE A 68 -12.07 0.75 -4.92
C PHE A 68 -13.33 0.53 -5.76
N GLU A 69 -13.23 0.91 -7.03
CA GLU A 69 -14.22 0.70 -8.08
C GLU A 69 -13.78 -0.45 -9.00
N LEU A 70 -14.72 -1.29 -9.44
CA LEU A 70 -14.44 -2.30 -10.46
C LEU A 70 -14.41 -1.64 -11.84
N LEU A 71 -13.37 -1.89 -12.64
CA LEU A 71 -13.32 -1.40 -14.02
C LEU A 71 -14.22 -2.18 -14.98
N ALA A 72 -14.49 -3.45 -14.67
CA ALA A 72 -15.43 -4.28 -15.39
C ALA A 72 -16.58 -4.71 -14.45
N PRO A 73 -17.84 -4.41 -14.77
CA PRO A 73 -18.97 -4.89 -13.97
C PRO A 73 -19.09 -6.41 -14.08
N GLY A 74 -19.12 -7.10 -12.93
CA GLY A 74 -19.24 -8.56 -12.87
C GLY A 74 -19.70 -9.08 -11.51
N ARG A 75 -20.15 -10.34 -11.47
CA ARG A 75 -20.74 -11.03 -10.28
C ARG A 75 -19.77 -11.24 -9.10
N HIS A 76 -18.57 -10.64 -9.14
CA HIS A 76 -17.45 -10.87 -8.23
C HIS A 76 -17.42 -9.99 -6.97
N ARG A 77 -18.32 -9.00 -6.82
CA ARG A 77 -18.37 -8.17 -5.59
C ARG A 77 -18.48 -9.00 -4.31
N ARG A 78 -19.20 -10.12 -4.35
CA ARG A 78 -19.38 -11.02 -3.19
C ARG A 78 -18.15 -11.90 -2.88
N SER A 79 -17.27 -12.16 -3.85
CA SER A 79 -16.05 -12.95 -3.60
C SER A 79 -14.96 -12.13 -2.92
N GLY A 80 -14.81 -10.85 -3.25
CA GLY A 80 -13.79 -10.00 -2.63
C GLY A 80 -13.99 -9.79 -1.12
N MET A 81 -15.24 -9.64 -0.67
CA MET A 81 -15.56 -9.51 0.76
C MET A 81 -15.24 -10.80 1.54
N LYS A 82 -15.35 -11.97 0.91
CA LYS A 82 -15.00 -13.26 1.54
C LYS A 82 -13.50 -13.41 1.74
N VAL A 83 -12.68 -12.91 0.80
CA VAL A 83 -11.21 -12.90 0.92
C VAL A 83 -10.80 -12.02 2.09
N LEU A 84 -11.36 -10.81 2.19
CA LEU A 84 -11.06 -9.87 3.28
C LEU A 84 -11.41 -10.46 4.64
N ARG A 85 -12.60 -11.07 4.80
CA ARG A 85 -13.01 -11.70 6.07
C ARG A 85 -12.08 -12.81 6.55
N ARG A 86 -11.40 -13.51 5.64
CA ARG A 86 -10.48 -14.60 6.00
C ARG A 86 -9.07 -14.12 6.34
N GLY A 87 -8.69 -12.93 5.89
CA GLY A 87 -7.34 -12.37 6.05
C GLY A 87 -7.28 -11.10 6.89
N GLY A 88 -8.36 -10.73 7.58
CA GLY A 88 -8.48 -9.45 8.29
C GLY A 88 -7.37 -9.23 9.32
N ASP A 89 -7.03 -10.26 10.11
CA ASP A 89 -5.98 -10.18 11.13
C ASP A 89 -4.60 -9.95 10.52
N ALA A 90 -4.29 -10.61 9.39
CA ALA A 90 -3.04 -10.42 8.67
C ALA A 90 -2.95 -9.01 8.04
N VAL A 91 -4.05 -8.52 7.46
CA VAL A 91 -4.13 -7.15 6.94
C VAL A 91 -3.94 -6.13 8.07
N LEU A 92 -4.53 -6.35 9.25
CA LEU A 92 -4.33 -5.48 10.41
C LEU A 92 -2.89 -5.53 10.94
N ALA A 93 -2.27 -6.71 10.99
CA ALA A 93 -0.86 -6.84 11.38
C ALA A 93 0.07 -6.10 10.40
N ALA A 94 -0.21 -6.19 9.10
CA ALA A 94 0.49 -5.46 8.06
C ALA A 94 0.30 -3.94 8.22
N GLU A 95 -0.93 -3.47 8.43
CA GLU A 95 -1.26 -2.06 8.71
C GLU A 95 -0.44 -1.50 9.88
N LEU A 96 -0.38 -2.23 11.00
CA LEU A 96 0.42 -1.83 12.16
C LEU A 96 1.91 -1.74 11.82
N SER A 97 2.43 -2.69 11.05
CA SER A 97 3.82 -2.72 10.60
C SER A 97 4.15 -1.56 9.66
N VAL A 98 3.26 -1.26 8.71
CA VAL A 98 3.35 -0.14 7.76
C VAL A 98 3.34 1.19 8.49
N ASN A 99 2.38 1.39 9.40
CA ASN A 99 2.28 2.60 10.20
C ASN A 99 3.51 2.80 11.08
N TRP A 100 4.04 1.74 11.67
CA TRP A 100 5.25 1.81 12.46
C TRP A 100 6.49 2.17 11.63
N ALA A 101 6.68 1.52 10.48
CA ALA A 101 7.78 1.82 9.57
C ALA A 101 7.70 3.28 9.08
N TYR A 102 6.52 3.74 8.67
CA TYR A 102 6.29 5.11 8.25
C TYR A 102 6.55 6.10 9.38
N ARG A 103 6.08 5.81 10.61
CA ARG A 103 6.29 6.65 11.79
C ARG A 103 7.79 6.88 12.05
N VAL A 104 8.55 5.79 12.12
CA VAL A 104 10.01 5.83 12.36
C VAL A 104 10.71 6.57 11.22
N TRP A 105 10.38 6.27 9.97
CA TRP A 105 10.94 6.93 8.79
C TRP A 105 10.67 8.44 8.78
N ARG A 106 9.49 8.87 9.22
CA ARG A 106 9.13 10.29 9.35
C ARG A 106 9.78 11.00 10.54
N GLY A 107 10.59 10.31 11.34
CA GLY A 107 11.19 10.86 12.56
C GLY A 107 10.17 11.17 13.65
N LEU A 108 8.99 10.54 13.60
CA LEU A 108 7.97 10.71 14.64
C LEU A 108 8.36 9.91 15.90
N PRO A 109 7.96 10.34 17.11
CA PRO A 109 8.41 9.72 18.35
C PRO A 109 8.10 8.21 18.42
N ALA A 110 9.09 7.33 18.36
CA ALA A 110 8.88 5.88 18.44
C ALA A 110 8.94 5.33 19.88
N GLU A 111 9.04 6.20 20.87
CA GLU A 111 9.14 5.88 22.28
C GLU A 111 8.34 6.88 23.12
N GLY A 112 8.01 6.50 24.36
CA GLY A 112 7.34 7.37 25.32
C GLY A 112 5.90 6.95 25.65
N ARG A 113 5.25 7.75 26.49
CA ARG A 113 3.91 7.46 27.01
C ARG A 113 2.89 7.42 25.87
N GLY A 114 2.16 6.32 25.75
CA GLY A 114 1.14 6.11 24.70
C GLY A 114 1.69 5.49 23.41
N VAL A 115 3.00 5.27 23.31
CA VAL A 115 3.59 4.47 22.23
C VAL A 115 3.55 3.00 22.65
N GLY A 116 2.79 2.19 21.91
CA GLY A 116 2.69 0.74 22.13
C GLY A 116 3.99 0.00 21.80
N ARG A 117 4.00 -1.31 22.05
CA ARG A 117 5.13 -2.17 21.65
C ARG A 117 5.33 -2.10 20.13
N PRO A 118 6.57 -1.97 19.63
CA PRO A 118 6.84 -1.98 18.19
C PRO A 118 6.33 -3.28 17.55
N PRO A 119 5.50 -3.21 16.49
CA PRO A 119 5.03 -4.39 15.77
C PRO A 119 6.13 -5.06 14.92
N ILE A 120 7.20 -4.32 14.60
CA ILE A 120 8.35 -4.82 13.84
C ILE A 120 9.67 -4.44 14.53
N GLY A 121 10.66 -5.32 14.44
CA GLY A 121 11.98 -5.12 15.06
C GLY A 121 12.92 -4.18 14.30
N PRO A 122 14.09 -3.85 14.88
CA PRO A 122 15.06 -2.93 14.28
C PRO A 122 15.57 -3.40 12.91
N ASP A 123 15.81 -4.70 12.72
CA ASP A 123 16.26 -5.24 11.42
C ASP A 123 15.21 -5.07 10.32
N ALA A 124 13.92 -5.16 10.68
CA ALA A 124 12.83 -4.91 9.76
C ALA A 124 12.76 -3.42 9.39
N LEU A 125 12.93 -2.52 10.36
CA LEU A 125 13.00 -1.08 10.13
C LEU A 125 14.18 -0.68 9.24
N ALA A 126 15.35 -1.28 9.46
CA ALA A 126 16.54 -1.03 8.64
C ALA A 126 16.32 -1.40 7.15
N ARG A 127 15.42 -2.35 6.87
CA ARG A 127 15.05 -2.73 5.49
C ARG A 127 14.00 -1.83 4.85
N THR A 128 13.21 -1.09 5.63
CA THR A 128 12.12 -0.25 5.10
C THR A 128 12.58 1.17 4.80
N GLY A 129 13.42 1.77 5.66
CA GLY A 129 13.87 3.17 5.52
C GLY A 129 14.42 3.52 4.14
N PRO A 130 15.50 2.86 3.66
CA PRO A 130 16.07 3.16 2.35
C PRO A 130 15.09 2.98 1.17
N ARG A 131 14.13 2.06 1.29
CA ARG A 131 13.12 1.83 0.26
C ARG A 131 12.02 2.89 0.27
N LEU A 132 11.66 3.39 1.46
CA LEU A 132 10.77 4.54 1.60
C LEU A 132 11.42 5.81 1.06
N ASP A 133 12.72 6.03 1.31
CA ASP A 133 13.46 7.15 0.71
C ASP A 133 13.45 7.07 -0.82
N ALA A 134 13.76 5.90 -1.38
CA ALA A 134 13.75 5.69 -2.83
C ALA A 134 12.36 5.91 -3.43
N ALA A 135 11.30 5.43 -2.77
CA ALA A 135 9.93 5.65 -3.22
C ALA A 135 9.51 7.13 -3.12
N ALA A 136 9.88 7.81 -2.05
CA ALA A 136 9.65 9.25 -1.86
C ALA A 136 10.32 10.07 -2.94
N ALA A 137 11.59 9.77 -3.26
CA ALA A 137 12.31 10.43 -4.34
C ALA A 137 11.62 10.22 -5.70
N ARG A 138 11.23 8.97 -6.02
CA ARG A 138 10.52 8.65 -7.27
C ARG A 138 9.17 9.36 -7.38
N TRP A 139 8.40 9.41 -6.30
CA TRP A 139 7.10 10.10 -6.26
C TRP A 139 7.24 11.62 -6.38
N SER A 140 8.21 12.20 -5.68
CA SER A 140 8.49 13.63 -5.71
C SER A 140 8.90 14.08 -7.13
N ALA A 141 9.79 13.32 -7.78
CA ALA A 141 10.27 13.60 -9.13
C ALA A 141 9.22 13.40 -10.24
N LEU A 142 8.10 12.73 -9.94
CA LEU A 142 7.05 12.49 -10.92
C LEU A 142 6.33 13.82 -11.25
N PRO A 143 6.19 14.20 -12.54
CA PRO A 143 5.37 15.34 -12.92
C PRO A 143 3.88 15.03 -12.67
N GLU A 144 3.07 16.08 -12.56
CA GLU A 144 1.61 15.92 -12.58
C GLU A 144 1.17 15.21 -13.86
N GLY A 145 0.20 14.30 -13.72
CA GLY A 145 -0.26 13.42 -14.78
C GLY A 145 0.62 12.20 -15.03
N GLY A 146 1.81 12.13 -14.44
CA GLY A 146 2.73 10.99 -14.55
C GLY A 146 2.33 9.80 -13.68
N ASP A 147 2.84 8.61 -14.06
CA ASP A 147 2.55 7.33 -13.42
C ASP A 147 3.80 6.72 -12.79
N LEU A 148 3.69 6.26 -11.54
CA LEU A 148 4.66 5.38 -10.89
C LEU A 148 4.14 3.95 -10.94
N LEU A 149 4.80 3.10 -11.73
CA LEU A 149 4.48 1.68 -11.81
C LEU A 149 5.15 0.89 -10.69
N TRP A 150 4.38 -0.02 -10.09
CA TRP A 150 4.82 -0.96 -9.08
C TRP A 150 4.31 -2.38 -9.39
N HIS A 151 5.21 -3.35 -9.31
CA HIS A 151 4.90 -4.76 -9.57
C HIS A 151 4.85 -5.52 -8.24
N TRP A 152 3.71 -6.14 -7.96
CA TRP A 152 3.49 -6.94 -6.77
C TRP A 152 3.63 -8.44 -7.05
N GLY A 153 4.35 -9.14 -6.17
CA GLY A 153 4.58 -10.59 -6.24
C GLY A 153 5.58 -11.00 -7.32
N THR A 154 6.35 -10.06 -7.87
CA THR A 154 7.51 -10.36 -8.72
C THR A 154 8.74 -10.17 -7.85
N THR A 155 9.24 -11.25 -7.25
CA THR A 155 10.61 -11.26 -6.73
C THR A 155 11.53 -11.18 -7.95
N ALA A 156 12.35 -10.14 -8.01
CA ALA A 156 13.56 -10.18 -8.81
C ALA A 156 14.53 -11.20 -8.19
#